data_AF-A0A965FWK1-F1
#
_entry.id   AF-A0A965FWK1-F1
#
_cell.length_a   1.000
_cell.length_b   1.000
_cell.length_c   1.000
_cell.angle_alpha   90.00
_cell.angle_beta   90.00
_cell.angle_gamma   90.00
#
_symmetry.space_group_name_H-M   'P 1'
#
loop_
_entity.id
_entity.type
_entity.pdbx_description
1 polymer ?
#
loop_
_entity_poly.entity_id
_entity_poly.type
_entity_poly.pdbx_seq_one_letter_code
_entity_poly.pdbx_strand_id
1 'polypeptide(L)'
;MDYVKMTCLKCGQGNRAPKDKMNDAPKCANCGQGLMSDKALDVTPQLLDKAKGLDDTLLVVDFWAPWCGPCRAMAPEFNKAAQALKGKARLVKLNTEQYQAD
;
A
#
# COMPACT_ATOMS: atom_id res chain seq x y z
N MET A 1 19.83 11.64 10.19
CA MET A 1 19.54 11.15 8.82
C MET A 1 18.05 10.99 8.71
N ASP A 2 17.41 11.72 7.79
CA ASP A 2 15.96 11.62 7.56
C ASP A 2 15.64 10.32 6.81
N TYR A 3 14.80 9.49 7.42
CA TYR A 3 14.29 8.27 6.83
C TYR A 3 12.77 8.22 6.92
N VAL A 4 12.17 7.44 6.03
CA VAL A 4 10.73 7.13 6.02
C VAL A 4 10.56 5.69 6.48
N LYS A 5 9.78 5.47 7.54
CA LYS A 5 9.37 4.13 7.99
C LYS A 5 8.22 3.63 7.11
N MET A 6 8.29 2.34 6.75
CA MET A 6 7.28 1.70 5.93
C MET A 6 7.14 0.23 6.24
N THR A 7 5.91 -0.24 6.29
CA THR A 7 5.54 -1.65 6.34
C THR A 7 5.59 -2.22 4.93
N CYS A 8 6.25 -3.36 4.77
CA CYS A 8 6.18 -4.12 3.53
C CYS A 8 4.76 -4.68 3.35
N LEU A 9 4.04 -4.26 2.32
CA LEU A 9 2.67 -4.70 2.01
C LEU A 9 2.58 -6.12 1.43
N LYS A 10 3.61 -6.95 1.65
CA LYS A 10 3.62 -8.38 1.32
C LYS A 10 3.94 -9.24 2.53
N CYS A 11 5.01 -8.93 3.27
CA CYS A 11 5.47 -9.74 4.40
C CYS A 11 5.30 -9.06 5.76
N GLY A 12 4.85 -7.81 5.82
CA GLY A 12 4.67 -7.06 7.06
C GLY A 12 5.97 -6.58 7.72
N GLN A 13 7.15 -6.82 7.16
CA GLN A 13 8.41 -6.32 7.72
C GLN A 13 8.39 -4.78 7.81
N GLY A 14 8.84 -4.23 8.94
CA GLY A 14 9.13 -2.81 9.06
C GLY A 14 10.46 -2.47 8.37
N ASN A 15 10.45 -1.46 7.52
CA ASN A 15 11.61 -1.01 6.75
C ASN A 15 11.82 0.49 6.97
N ARG A 16 13.04 0.95 6.67
CA ARG A 16 13.40 2.37 6.61
C ARG A 16 14.09 2.63 5.30
N ALA A 17 13.74 3.72 4.63
CA ALA A 17 14.40 4.18 3.42
C ALA A 17 14.82 5.65 3.59
N PRO A 18 15.99 6.08 3.07
CA PRO A 18 16.36 7.49 3.03
C PRO A 18 15.28 8.30 2.31
N LYS A 19 14.90 9.45 2.87
CA LYS A 19 13.77 10.26 2.36
C LYS A 19 14.00 10.73 0.90
N ASP A 20 15.23 11.03 0.54
CA ASP A 20 15.67 11.42 -0.80
C ASP A 20 15.67 10.25 -1.80
N LYS A 21 15.58 9.00 -1.32
CA LYS A 21 15.58 7.76 -2.11
C LYS A 21 14.20 7.12 -2.25
N MET A 22 13.14 7.82 -1.85
CA MET A 22 11.77 7.29 -1.91
C MET A 22 11.26 7.04 -3.34
N ASN A 23 11.81 7.73 -4.33
CA ASN A 23 11.48 7.52 -5.74
C ASN A 23 12.31 6.42 -6.41
N ASP A 24 13.40 5.97 -5.78
CA ASP A 24 14.36 5.00 -6.33
C ASP A 24 13.90 3.54 -6.13
N ALA A 25 12.58 3.32 -6.04
CA ALA A 25 11.95 2.00 -5.84
C ALA A 25 12.56 1.19 -4.66
N PRO A 26 12.52 1.74 -3.43
CA PRO A 26 13.08 1.04 -2.27
C PRO A 26 12.43 -0.33 -2.09
N LYS A 27 13.25 -1.34 -1.79
CA LYS A 27 12.81 -2.74 -1.63
C LYS A 27 12.79 -3.16 -0.17
N CYS A 28 11.91 -4.09 0.16
CA CYS A 28 11.87 -4.70 1.47
C CYS A 28 13.14 -5.52 1.71
N ALA A 29 13.81 -5.29 2.84
CA ALA A 29 15.02 -5.99 3.23
C ALA A 29 14.79 -7.49 3.52
N ASN A 30 13.54 -7.90 3.78
CA ASN A 30 13.20 -9.29 4.08
C ASN A 30 12.77 -10.07 2.83
N CYS A 31 11.82 -9.56 2.04
CA CYS A 31 11.23 -10.31 0.92
C CYS A 31 11.48 -9.72 -0.47
N GLY A 32 12.23 -8.61 -0.58
CA GLY A 32 12.57 -7.96 -1.85
C GLY A 32 11.42 -7.20 -2.54
N GLN A 33 10.18 -7.27 -2.02
CA GLN A 33 9.03 -6.54 -2.57
C GLN A 33 9.29 -5.03 -2.56
N GLY A 34 8.91 -4.34 -3.64
CA GLY A 34 8.92 -2.87 -3.68
C GLY A 34 8.06 -2.27 -2.58
N LEU A 35 8.62 -1.34 -1.80
CA LEU A 35 7.92 -0.65 -0.72
C LEU A 35 7.00 0.45 -1.27
N MET A 36 7.36 1.05 -2.41
CA MET A 36 6.53 1.99 -3.18
C MET A 36 6.09 1.36 -4.51
N SER A 37 4.94 0.69 -4.50
CA SER A 37 4.33 0.08 -5.68
C SER A 37 3.78 1.14 -6.63
N ASP A 38 3.81 0.86 -7.94
CA ASP A 38 3.16 1.64 -8.99
C ASP A 38 1.70 1.23 -9.22
N LYS A 39 1.24 0.18 -8.53
CA LYS A 39 -0.15 -0.30 -8.53
C LYS A 39 -0.67 -0.45 -7.12
N ALA A 40 -1.99 -0.38 -6.98
CA ALA A 40 -2.64 -0.67 -5.71
C ALA A 40 -2.47 -2.15 -5.34
N LEU A 41 -2.01 -2.41 -4.12
CA LEU A 41 -1.79 -3.77 -3.62
C LEU A 41 -2.96 -4.22 -2.76
N ASP A 42 -3.41 -5.48 -2.93
CA ASP A 42 -4.32 -6.10 -1.99
C ASP A 42 -3.64 -6.30 -0.63
N VAL A 43 -4.31 -5.91 0.44
CA VAL A 43 -3.82 -6.05 1.81
C VAL A 43 -4.84 -6.77 2.68
N THR A 44 -4.34 -7.45 3.71
CA THR A 44 -5.19 -7.98 4.78
C THR A 44 -5.44 -6.90 5.84
N PRO A 45 -6.46 -7.04 6.71
CA PRO A 45 -6.69 -6.13 7.83
C PRO A 45 -5.46 -6.00 8.73
N GLN A 46 -4.81 -7.13 9.07
CA GLN A 46 -3.61 -7.14 9.93
C GLN A 46 -2.46 -6.35 9.30
N LEU A 47 -2.32 -6.44 7.97
CA LEU A 47 -1.28 -5.71 7.26
C LEU A 47 -1.59 -4.23 7.14
N LEU A 48 -2.88 -3.88 6.93
CA LEU A 48 -3.36 -2.51 6.93
C LEU A 48 -3.17 -1.85 8.31
N ASP A 49 -3.54 -2.52 9.40
CA ASP A 49 -3.37 -2.02 10.76
C ASP A 49 -1.90 -1.78 11.10
N LYS A 50 -1.04 -2.72 10.70
CA LYS A 50 0.41 -2.55 10.87
C LYS A 50 0.94 -1.35 10.08
N ALA A 51 0.52 -1.21 8.81
CA ALA A 51 0.91 -0.08 7.98
C ALA A 51 0.41 1.25 8.57
N LYS A 52 -0.84 1.32 9.01
CA LYS A 52 -1.43 2.48 9.70
C LYS A 52 -0.63 2.88 10.95
N GLY A 53 -0.12 1.92 11.71
CA GLY A 53 0.64 2.18 12.94
C GLY A 53 2.12 2.51 12.75
N LEU A 54 2.74 2.06 11.65
CA LEU A 54 4.19 2.18 11.45
C LEU A 54 4.59 3.23 10.40
N ASP A 55 3.81 3.35 9.34
CA ASP A 55 4.20 4.06 8.12
C ASP A 55 4.22 5.57 8.33
N ASP A 56 5.27 6.22 7.83
CA ASP A 56 5.33 7.70 7.77
C ASP A 56 4.71 8.25 6.46
N THR A 57 4.31 7.36 5.54
CA THR A 57 3.70 7.71 4.25
C THR A 57 2.17 7.74 4.33
N LEU A 58 1.54 8.60 3.53
CA LEU A 58 0.08 8.58 3.39
C LEU A 58 -0.38 7.23 2.80
N LEU A 59 -1.35 6.60 3.45
CA LEU A 59 -2.05 5.41 2.98
C LEU A 59 -3.44 5.82 2.47
N VAL A 60 -3.75 5.47 1.23
CA VAL A 60 -5.09 5.62 0.65
C VAL A 60 -5.62 4.21 0.39
N VAL A 61 -6.79 3.91 0.93
CA VAL A 61 -7.37 2.56 0.92
C VAL A 61 -8.64 2.54 0.09
N ASP A 62 -8.68 1.65 -0.89
CA ASP A 62 -9.90 1.26 -1.61
C ASP A 62 -10.54 0.07 -0.91
N PHE A 63 -11.63 0.31 -0.19
CA PHE A 63 -12.46 -0.73 0.40
C PHE A 63 -13.45 -1.21 -0.66
N TRP A 64 -13.24 -2.43 -1.16
CA TRP A 64 -13.92 -2.91 -2.35
C TRP A 64 -14.47 -4.33 -2.14
N ALA A 65 -15.37 -4.75 -3.04
CA ALA A 65 -15.86 -6.12 -3.09
C ALA A 65 -15.96 -6.62 -4.54
N PRO A 66 -15.75 -7.93 -4.80
CA PRO A 66 -15.75 -8.47 -6.16
C PRO A 66 -17.10 -8.38 -6.86
N TRP A 67 -18.19 -8.41 -6.10
CA TRP A 67 -19.55 -8.29 -6.62
C TRP A 67 -19.95 -6.83 -6.95
N CYS A 68 -19.24 -5.84 -6.40
CA CYS A 68 -19.53 -4.42 -6.58
C CYS A 68 -19.12 -3.92 -7.98
N GLY A 69 -20.11 -3.68 -8.85
CA GLY A 69 -19.90 -3.16 -10.21
C GLY A 69 -19.08 -1.86 -10.27
N PRO A 70 -19.46 -0.80 -9.53
CA PRO A 70 -18.70 0.44 -9.48
C PRO A 70 -17.25 0.26 -9.00
N CYS A 71 -17.02 -0.61 -8.01
CA CYS A 71 -15.68 -0.90 -7.49
C CYS A 71 -14.78 -1.50 -8.57
N ARG A 72 -15.30 -2.45 -9.36
CA ARG A 72 -14.57 -3.02 -10.50
C ARG A 72 -14.25 -1.98 -11.57
N ALA A 73 -15.18 -1.05 -11.84
CA ALA A 73 -14.96 0.04 -12.79
C ALA A 73 -13.94 1.07 -12.29
N MET A 74 -13.82 1.26 -10.96
CA MET A 74 -12.90 2.20 -10.32
C MET A 74 -11.46 1.66 -10.26
N ALA A 75 -11.28 0.35 -10.12
CA ALA A 75 -9.97 -0.31 -10.02
C ALA A 75 -8.88 0.16 -11.01
N PRO A 76 -9.14 0.34 -12.33
CA PRO A 76 -8.13 0.87 -13.25
C PRO A 76 -7.75 2.33 -12.94
N GLU A 77 -8.71 3.17 -12.56
CA GLU A 77 -8.45 4.57 -12.19
C GLU A 77 -7.65 4.66 -10.88
N PHE A 78 -7.94 3.77 -9.92
CA PHE A 78 -7.15 3.66 -8.69
C PHE A 78 -5.70 3.28 -8.95
N ASN A 79 -5.45 2.38 -9.91
CA ASN A 79 -4.09 2.05 -10.33
C ASN A 79 -3.38 3.22 -11.03
N LYS A 80 -4.08 4.03 -11.83
CA LYS A 80 -3.50 5.26 -12.39
C LYS A 80 -3.13 6.27 -11.30
N ALA A 81 -4.00 6.42 -10.29
CA ALA A 81 -3.70 7.25 -9.12
C ALA A 81 -2.46 6.73 -8.36
N ALA A 82 -2.26 5.41 -8.29
CA ALA A 82 -1.10 4.81 -7.62
C ALA A 82 0.21 5.19 -8.32
N GLN A 83 0.21 5.21 -9.66
CA GLN A 83 1.33 5.68 -10.46
C GLN A 83 1.58 7.18 -10.26
N ALA A 84 0.52 8.00 -10.34
CA ALA A 84 0.62 9.45 -10.22
C ALA A 84 1.09 9.91 -8.83
N LEU A 85 0.77 9.14 -7.78
CA LEU A 85 1.11 9.44 -6.39
C LEU A 85 2.33 8.68 -5.88
N LYS A 86 3.05 7.95 -6.74
CA LYS A 86 4.28 7.24 -6.38
C LYS A 86 5.27 8.20 -5.71
N GLY A 87 5.86 7.77 -4.59
CA GLY A 87 6.74 8.59 -3.75
C GLY A 87 6.02 9.50 -2.74
N LYS A 88 4.71 9.76 -2.92
CA LYS A 88 3.91 10.66 -2.07
C LYS A 88 2.88 9.94 -1.21
N ALA A 89 2.20 8.96 -1.79
CA ALA A 89 1.22 8.12 -1.11
C ALA A 89 1.35 6.67 -1.57
N ARG A 90 0.85 5.74 -0.75
CA ARG A 90 0.73 4.33 -1.11
C ARG A 90 -0.75 4.01 -1.22
N LEU A 91 -1.13 3.47 -2.37
CA LEU A 91 -2.49 3.02 -2.61
C LEU A 91 -2.58 1.54 -2.35
N VAL A 92 -3.58 1.13 -1.57
CA VAL A 92 -3.85 -0.26 -1.22
C VAL A 92 -5.33 -0.53 -1.36
N LYS A 93 -5.71 -1.79 -1.50
CA LYS A 93 -7.11 -2.21 -1.58
C LYS A 93 -7.38 -3.33 -0.59
N LEU A 94 -8.54 -3.27 0.07
CA LEU A 94 -8.99 -4.25 1.06
C LEU A 94 -10.33 -4.81 0.61
N ASN A 95 -10.38 -6.12 0.43
CA ASN A 95 -11.60 -6.80 0.02
C ASN A 95 -12.53 -7.01 1.22
N THR A 96 -13.63 -6.26 1.29
CA THR A 96 -14.60 -6.30 2.39
C THR A 96 -15.46 -7.56 2.39
N GLU A 97 -15.58 -8.23 1.25
CA GLU A 97 -16.27 -9.53 1.18
C GLU A 97 -15.42 -10.63 1.84
N GLN A 98 -14.11 -10.56 1.63
CA GLN A 98 -13.16 -11.51 2.22
C GLN A 98 -12.89 -11.23 3.70
N TYR A 99 -12.97 -9.97 4.13
CA TYR A 99 -12.69 -9.53 5.48
C TYR A 99 -13.87 -8.72 6.02
N GLN A 100 -14.80 -9.41 6.65
CA GLN A 100 -15.98 -8.80 7.29
C GLN A 100 -15.62 -8.38 8.72
N ALA A 101 -16.25 -7.31 9.21
CA ALA A 101 -16.16 -6.93 10.61
C ALA A 101 -17.14 -7.80 11.40
N ASP A 102 -16.65 -8.43 12.47
CA ASP A 102 -17.46 -9.19 13.43
C ASP A 102 -18.38 -8.27 14.24
#